data_AF-A0A2P7TXC1-F1
#
_entry.id   AF-A0A2P7TXC1-F1
#
_cell.length_a   1.000
_cell.length_b   1.000
_cell.length_c   1.000
_cell.angle_alpha   90.00
_cell.angle_beta   90.00
_cell.angle_gamma   90.00
#
_symmetry.space_group_name_H-M   'P 1'
#
loop_
_entity.id
_entity.type
_entity.pdbx_description
1 polymer ?
#
loop_
_entity_poly.entity_id
_entity_poly.type
_entity_poly.pdbx_seq_one_letter_code
_entity_poly.pdbx_strand_id
1 'polypeptide(L)'
;MHQAVTSVQGVAWVQNSNILAAFEDVSRHSALDKLIGHGIREGYDWQQGFTLISSHAGYKMVAKAAAMDIGGFAAVSSPTELAVRLAEQAGMALIGFVREQRFTVYTYPQYIVK
;
A
#
# COMPACT_ATOMS: atom_id res chain seq x y z
N MET A 1 4.13 4.17 -18.45
CA MET A 1 4.98 4.42 -17.26
C MET A 1 6.14 5.29 -17.71
N HIS A 2 6.21 6.53 -17.23
CA HIS A 2 7.21 7.50 -17.67
C HIS A 2 8.52 7.25 -16.89
N GLN A 3 9.53 6.67 -17.54
CA GLN A 3 10.84 6.34 -16.92
C GLN A 3 11.75 7.55 -16.68
N ALA A 4 11.28 8.79 -16.87
CA ALA A 4 12.14 9.96 -16.97
C ALA A 4 12.23 10.84 -15.71
N VAL A 5 11.43 10.60 -14.65
CA VAL A 5 11.37 11.49 -13.48
C VAL A 5 11.44 10.70 -12.17
N THR A 6 12.58 10.77 -11.48
CA THR A 6 12.84 10.07 -10.20
C THR A 6 12.12 10.70 -8.99
N SER A 7 11.53 11.87 -9.14
CA SER A 7 10.90 12.63 -8.05
C SER A 7 9.45 12.27 -7.78
N VAL A 8 8.88 11.31 -8.51
CA VAL A 8 7.48 10.91 -8.40
C VAL A 8 7.35 9.61 -7.62
N GLN A 9 6.30 9.51 -6.81
CA GLN A 9 5.95 8.37 -5.98
C GLN A 9 4.64 7.76 -6.49
N GLY A 10 4.67 6.44 -6.73
CA GLY A 10 3.52 5.68 -7.21
C GLY A 10 2.80 4.94 -6.08
N VAL A 11 1.47 4.94 -6.13
CA VAL A 11 0.59 4.16 -5.27
C VAL A 11 -0.47 3.49 -6.14
N ALA A 12 -0.68 2.19 -5.97
CA ALA A 12 -1.64 1.40 -6.71
C ALA A 12 -2.58 0.62 -5.80
N TRP A 13 -3.82 0.42 -6.23
CA TRP A 13 -4.73 -0.57 -5.66
C TRP A 13 -4.66 -1.84 -6.49
N VAL A 14 -4.38 -2.96 -5.82
CA VAL A 14 -4.25 -4.27 -6.43
C VAL A 14 -5.32 -5.19 -5.86
N GLN A 15 -6.09 -5.82 -6.74
CA GLN A 15 -7.15 -6.76 -6.39
C GLN A 15 -7.19 -7.86 -7.45
N ASN A 16 -7.34 -9.12 -7.03
CA ASN A 16 -7.38 -10.28 -7.93
C ASN A 16 -6.21 -10.30 -8.93
N SER A 17 -4.98 -10.00 -8.47
CA SER A 17 -3.76 -9.90 -9.29
C SER A 17 -3.76 -8.82 -10.37
N ASN A 18 -4.72 -7.89 -10.35
CA ASN A 18 -4.81 -6.78 -11.29
C ASN A 18 -4.61 -5.46 -10.56
N ILE A 19 -3.85 -4.55 -11.18
CA ILE A 19 -3.82 -3.15 -10.76
C ILE A 19 -5.11 -2.50 -11.29
N LEU A 20 -6.05 -2.20 -10.39
CA LEU A 20 -7.32 -1.58 -10.79
C LEU A 20 -7.17 -0.07 -10.96
N ALA A 21 -6.31 0.56 -10.16
CA ALA A 21 -5.98 1.97 -10.26
C ALA A 21 -4.56 2.24 -9.78
N ALA A 22 -3.91 3.24 -10.38
CA ALA A 22 -2.61 3.72 -9.97
C ALA A 22 -2.55 5.24 -10.06
N PHE A 23 -1.92 5.85 -9.05
CA PHE A 23 -1.74 7.29 -8.96
C PHE A 23 -0.29 7.62 -8.68
N GLU A 24 0.14 8.70 -9.28
CA GLU A 24 1.47 9.26 -9.15
C GLU A 24 1.37 10.68 -8.59
N ASP A 25 2.31 11.03 -7.72
CA ASP A 25 2.47 12.38 -7.19
C ASP A 25 3.90 12.58 -6.68
N VAL A 26 4.34 13.82 -6.55
CA VAL A 26 5.62 14.15 -5.89
C VAL A 26 5.62 13.65 -4.43
N SER A 27 4.45 13.69 -3.78
CA SER A 27 4.26 13.18 -2.42
C SER A 27 3.48 11.87 -2.43
N ARG A 28 4.07 10.81 -1.87
CA ARG A 28 3.37 9.54 -1.63
C ARG A 28 2.06 9.69 -0.84
N HIS A 29 1.96 10.70 0.04
CA HIS A 29 0.74 10.93 0.80
C HIS A 29 -0.38 11.42 -0.11
N SER A 30 -0.07 12.33 -1.03
CA SER A 30 -1.01 12.84 -2.01
C SER A 30 -1.41 11.76 -3.01
N ALA A 31 -0.47 10.93 -3.46
CA ALA A 31 -0.78 9.77 -4.31
C ALA A 31 -1.73 8.78 -3.62
N LEU A 32 -1.53 8.49 -2.33
CA LEU A 32 -2.43 7.66 -1.55
C LEU A 32 -3.81 8.30 -1.37
N ASP A 33 -3.88 9.60 -1.09
CA ASP A 33 -5.16 10.31 -0.96
C ASP A 33 -5.97 10.28 -2.26
N LYS A 34 -5.30 10.43 -3.42
CA LYS A 34 -5.93 10.27 -4.73
C LYS A 34 -6.47 8.85 -4.94
N LEU A 35 -5.70 7.84 -4.55
CA LEU A 35 -6.13 6.45 -4.64
C LEU A 35 -7.36 6.18 -3.78
N ILE A 36 -7.33 6.63 -2.51
CA ILE A 36 -8.45 6.48 -1.57
C ILE A 36 -9.68 7.21 -2.11
N GLY A 37 -9.55 8.47 -2.52
CA GLY A 37 -10.66 9.25 -3.05
C GLY A 37 -11.23 8.68 -4.35
N HIS A 38 -10.41 8.06 -5.19
CA HIS A 38 -10.88 7.31 -6.35
C HIS A 38 -11.63 6.04 -5.93
N GLY A 39 -11.07 5.21 -5.05
CA GLY A 39 -11.71 3.97 -4.61
C GLY A 39 -13.03 4.19 -3.86
N ILE A 40 -13.16 5.27 -3.09
CA ILE A 40 -14.44 5.64 -2.46
C ILE A 40 -15.52 5.90 -3.52
N ARG A 41 -15.17 6.58 -4.61
CA ARG A 41 -16.10 6.89 -5.70
C ARG A 41 -16.45 5.67 -6.54
N GLU A 42 -15.50 4.75 -6.74
CA GLU A 42 -15.72 3.50 -7.47
C GLU A 42 -16.33 2.39 -6.60
N GLY A 43 -16.49 2.62 -5.29
CA GLY A 43 -17.08 1.64 -4.36
C GLY A 43 -16.17 0.44 -4.08
N TYR A 44 -14.85 0.66 -3.95
CA TYR A 44 -13.90 -0.40 -3.63
C TYR A 44 -14.17 -1.03 -2.28
N ASP A 45 -14.15 -2.36 -2.25
CA ASP A 45 -14.03 -3.13 -1.02
C ASP A 45 -12.54 -3.24 -0.65
N TRP A 46 -12.13 -2.44 0.34
CA TRP A 46 -10.75 -2.33 0.80
C TRP A 46 -10.22 -3.59 1.50
N GLN A 47 -11.07 -4.59 1.74
CA GLN A 47 -10.67 -5.90 2.27
C GLN A 47 -10.38 -6.94 1.18
N GLN A 48 -10.72 -6.66 -0.08
CA GLN A 48 -10.54 -7.58 -1.21
C GLN A 48 -9.20 -7.39 -1.95
N GLY A 49 -8.33 -6.53 -1.44
CA GLY A 49 -7.10 -6.18 -2.13
C GLY A 49 -6.06 -5.56 -1.21
N PHE A 50 -5.06 -4.94 -1.81
CA PHE A 50 -4.01 -4.26 -1.08
C PHE A 50 -3.50 -3.02 -1.81
N THR A 51 -2.98 -2.08 -1.03
CA THR A 51 -2.24 -0.93 -1.56
C THR A 51 -0.80 -1.33 -1.84
N LEU A 52 -0.26 -0.98 -3.01
CA LEU A 52 1.15 -1.12 -3.35
C LEU A 52 1.80 0.26 -3.51
N ILE A 53 2.89 0.54 -2.80
CA ILE A 53 3.64 1.79 -2.91
C ILE A 53 5.07 1.58 -3.41
N SER A 54 5.56 2.50 -4.25
CA SER A 54 6.93 2.47 -4.76
C SER A 54 8.00 2.89 -3.75
N SER A 55 7.59 3.33 -2.55
CA SER A 55 8.45 3.93 -1.52
C SER A 55 8.52 3.10 -0.23
N HIS A 56 9.14 3.66 0.81
CA HIS A 56 9.10 3.10 2.17
C HIS A 56 7.72 3.34 2.82
N ALA A 57 7.29 2.44 3.71
CA ALA A 57 6.03 2.58 4.45
C ALA A 57 6.27 3.31 5.78
N GLY A 58 5.95 4.60 5.81
CA GLY A 58 5.99 5.40 7.04
C GLY A 58 4.68 5.29 7.84
N TYR A 59 4.76 5.57 9.14
CA TYR A 59 3.60 5.56 10.07
C TYR A 59 2.35 6.25 9.49
N LYS A 60 2.48 7.49 8.99
CA LYS A 60 1.34 8.25 8.46
C LYS A 60 0.70 7.63 7.21
N MET A 61 1.43 6.85 6.42
CA MET A 61 0.87 6.13 5.27
C MET A 61 0.00 4.97 5.76
N VAL A 62 0.55 4.17 6.67
CA VAL A 62 -0.15 3.05 7.31
C VAL A 62 -1.37 3.53 8.08
N ALA A 63 -1.30 4.69 8.77
CA ALA A 63 -2.44 5.27 9.47
C ALA A 63 -3.60 5.62 8.55
N LYS A 64 -3.32 6.17 7.37
CA LYS A 64 -4.37 6.45 6.36
C LYS A 64 -5.00 5.17 5.83
N ALA A 65 -4.18 4.16 5.56
CA ALA A 65 -4.67 2.86 5.09
C ALA A 65 -5.54 2.17 6.15
N ALA A 66 -5.09 2.15 7.40
CA ALA A 66 -5.84 1.61 8.53
C ALA A 66 -7.16 2.36 8.77
N ALA A 67 -7.16 3.70 8.64
CA ALA A 67 -8.37 4.50 8.76
C ALA A 67 -9.43 4.18 7.68
N MET A 68 -9.01 3.63 6.54
CA MET A 68 -9.87 3.18 5.45
C MET A 68 -10.20 1.69 5.54
N ASP A 69 -9.77 1.01 6.60
CA ASP A 69 -9.93 -0.43 6.77
C ASP A 69 -9.35 -1.22 5.57
N ILE A 70 -8.16 -0.81 5.11
CA ILE A 70 -7.44 -1.54 4.06
C ILE A 70 -6.82 -2.80 4.66
N GLY A 71 -7.15 -3.97 4.10
CA GLY A 71 -6.69 -5.27 4.60
C GLY A 71 -5.20 -5.55 4.34
N GLY A 72 -4.61 -4.96 3.29
CA GLY A 72 -3.22 -5.18 2.91
C GLY A 72 -2.46 -3.93 2.46
N PHE A 73 -1.20 -3.82 2.87
CA PHE A 73 -0.31 -2.73 2.53
C PHE A 73 1.09 -3.24 2.18
N ALA A 74 1.49 -3.03 0.93
CA ALA A 74 2.73 -3.52 0.35
C ALA A 74 3.64 -2.35 -0.05
N ALA A 75 4.91 -2.42 0.35
CA ALA A 75 5.91 -1.40 0.05
C ALA A 75 7.14 -2.00 -0.65
N VAL A 76 7.58 -1.33 -1.70
CA VAL A 76 8.83 -1.67 -2.40
C VAL A 76 10.06 -1.45 -1.50
N SER A 77 10.00 -0.56 -0.50
CA SER A 77 11.09 -0.39 0.47
C SER A 77 10.66 -0.79 1.89
N SER A 78 11.45 -0.43 2.90
CA SER A 78 11.22 -0.83 4.29
C SER A 78 10.00 -0.15 4.92
N PRO A 79 9.31 -0.80 5.85
CA PRO A 79 8.42 -0.13 6.80
C PRO A 79 9.21 0.41 8.00
N THR A 80 8.70 1.48 8.63
CA THR A 80 9.21 1.94 9.93
C THR A 80 8.63 1.08 11.06
N GLU A 81 9.33 0.94 12.19
CA GLU A 81 8.84 0.16 13.35
C GLU A 81 7.46 0.62 13.82
N LEU A 82 7.21 1.93 13.88
CA LEU A 82 5.90 2.47 14.27
C LEU A 82 4.80 2.13 13.25
N ALA A 83 5.15 1.95 11.98
CA ALA A 83 4.21 1.53 10.94
C ALA A 83 3.85 0.05 11.12
N VAL A 84 4.84 -0.79 11.45
CA VAL A 84 4.61 -2.21 11.78
C VAL A 84 3.68 -2.34 12.98
N ARG A 85 3.94 -1.61 14.07
CA ARG A 85 3.06 -1.63 15.26
C ARG A 85 1.63 -1.20 14.94
N LEU A 86 1.46 -0.16 14.13
CA LEU A 86 0.13 0.30 13.75
C LEU A 86 -0.60 -0.71 12.85
N ALA A 87 0.10 -1.32 11.90
CA ALA A 87 -0.48 -2.37 11.06
C ALA A 87 -0.95 -3.57 11.90
N GLU A 88 -0.14 -3.98 12.89
CA GLU A 88 -0.49 -5.03 13.85
C GLU A 88 -1.72 -4.65 14.70
N GLN A 89 -1.86 -3.40 15.11
CA GLN A 89 -3.05 -2.97 15.85
C GLN A 89 -4.30 -2.89 14.98
N ALA A 90 -4.12 -2.62 13.69
CA ALA A 90 -5.20 -2.38 12.74
C ALA A 90 -5.70 -3.65 12.04
N GLY A 91 -5.15 -4.84 12.29
CA GLY A 91 -5.56 -6.02 11.54
C GLY A 91 -5.00 -6.11 10.11
N MET A 92 -4.06 -5.24 9.74
CA MET A 92 -3.62 -5.04 8.36
C MET A 92 -2.34 -5.80 8.05
N ALA A 93 -2.34 -6.60 6.99
CA ALA A 93 -1.13 -7.26 6.49
C ALA A 93 -0.15 -6.24 5.92
N LEU A 94 1.04 -6.14 6.49
CA LEU A 94 2.10 -5.22 6.06
C LEU A 94 3.26 -6.01 5.45
N ILE A 95 3.59 -5.66 4.22
CA ILE A 95 4.66 -6.28 3.44
C ILE A 95 5.67 -5.21 3.04
N GLY A 96 6.95 -5.49 3.21
CA GLY A 96 8.05 -4.61 2.79
C GLY A 96 9.01 -5.31 1.84
N PHE A 97 9.91 -4.52 1.24
CA PHE A 97 10.93 -5.00 0.31
C PHE A 97 10.37 -5.80 -0.89
N VAL A 98 9.17 -5.44 -1.37
CA VAL A 98 8.51 -6.15 -2.47
C VAL A 98 9.32 -6.03 -3.76
N ARG A 99 9.67 -7.18 -4.34
CA ARG A 99 10.31 -7.41 -5.64
C ARG A 99 9.61 -8.59 -6.31
N GLU A 100 9.85 -8.78 -7.61
CA GLU A 100 9.16 -9.78 -8.44
C GLU A 100 8.90 -11.14 -7.75
N GLN A 101 9.90 -11.70 -7.08
CA GLN A 101 9.78 -13.02 -6.43
C GLN A 101 10.17 -13.00 -4.94
N ARG A 102 10.28 -11.82 -4.33
CA ARG A 102 10.76 -11.68 -2.94
C ARG A 102 10.02 -10.57 -2.24
N PHE A 103 9.62 -10.84 -1.01
CA PHE A 103 9.04 -9.85 -0.12
C PHE A 103 9.23 -10.31 1.33
N THR A 104 9.16 -9.35 2.25
CA THR A 104 9.22 -9.62 3.69
C THR A 104 7.88 -9.27 4.31
N VAL A 105 7.26 -10.24 4.98
CA VAL A 105 6.02 -10.04 5.72
C VAL A 105 6.35 -9.55 7.13
N TYR A 106 5.70 -8.48 7.57
CA TYR A 106 5.89 -7.89 8.89
C TYR A 106 4.73 -8.18 9.84
N THR A 107 3.50 -8.25 9.33
CA THR A 107 2.28 -8.48 10.11
C THR A 107 1.32 -9.38 9.32
N TYR A 108 0.49 -10.14 10.02
CA TYR A 108 -0.59 -11.00 9.47
C TYR A 108 -0.22 -11.90 8.26
N PRO A 109 0.80 -12.77 8.36
CA PRO A 109 1.19 -13.66 7.27
C PRO A 109 0.08 -14.64 6.82
N GLN A 110 -0.89 -14.93 7.68
CA GLN A 110 -2.01 -15.82 7.37
C GLN A 110 -2.93 -15.29 6.26
N TYR A 111 -2.89 -13.99 5.95
CA TYR A 111 -3.69 -13.38 4.88
C TYR A 111 -2.95 -13.32 3.54
N ILE A 112 -1.74 -13.87 3.45
CA ILE A 112 -0.93 -13.85 2.24
C ILE A 112 -0.92 -15.24 1.60
N VAL A 113 -1.55 -15.34 0.43
CA VAL A 113 -1.51 -16.53 -0.43
C VAL A 113 -0.37 -16.38 -1.42
N LYS A 114 0.46 -17.42 -1.57
CA LYS A 114 1.55 -17.47 -2.55
C LYS A 114 1.08 -17.94 -3.91
#